data_AF-A0A1C6D9Q0-F1
#
_entry.id   AF-A0A1C6D9Q0-F1
#
_cell.length_a   1.000
_cell.length_b   1.000
_cell.length_c   1.000
_cell.angle_alpha   90.00
_cell.angle_beta   90.00
_cell.angle_gamma   90.00
#
_symmetry.space_group_name_H-M   'P 1'
#
loop_
_entity.id
_entity.type
_entity.pdbx_description
1 polymer ?
#
loop_
_entity_poly.entity_id
_entity_poly.type
_entity_poly.pdbx_seq_one_letter_code
_entity_poly.pdbx_strand_id
1 'polypeptide(L)'
;MSADFDLESALFLLNFRRLSAEQQRLVEWMIHNIGTLDKLLSAGDTPVGALSALRDGALERGDDLLALLAAYALFQRQLDRPPEKNGG
;
A
#
# COMPACT_ATOMS: atom_id res chain seq x y z
N MET A 1 -25.18 22.32 -14.62
CA MET A 1 -23.71 22.48 -14.58
C MET A 1 -23.13 21.28 -15.30
N SER A 2 -22.61 21.47 -16.51
CA SER A 2 -21.86 20.42 -17.21
C SER A 2 -20.52 20.32 -16.50
N ALA A 3 -20.20 19.16 -15.91
CA ALA A 3 -18.84 18.89 -15.48
C ALA A 3 -18.02 18.79 -16.77
N ASP A 4 -17.10 19.72 -16.99
CA ASP A 4 -16.06 19.54 -18.00
C ASP A 4 -15.24 18.33 -17.57
N PHE A 5 -15.62 17.17 -18.10
CA PHE A 5 -14.92 15.93 -17.88
C PHE A 5 -13.65 15.99 -18.71
N ASP A 6 -12.51 16.23 -18.05
CA ASP A 6 -11.25 16.42 -18.73
C ASP A 6 -10.79 15.14 -19.46
N LEU A 7 -9.99 15.32 -20.51
CA LEU A 7 -9.54 14.22 -21.36
C LEU A 7 -8.78 13.15 -20.57
N GLU A 8 -8.01 13.53 -19.56
CA GLU A 8 -7.21 12.59 -18.75
C GLU A 8 -8.11 11.70 -17.90
N SER A 9 -9.12 12.29 -17.26
CA SER A 9 -10.17 11.56 -16.54
C SER A 9 -10.91 10.58 -17.47
N ALA A 10 -11.16 10.95 -18.72
CA ALA A 10 -11.79 10.07 -19.71
C ALA A 10 -10.89 8.92 -20.15
N LEU A 11 -9.61 9.20 -20.41
CA LEU A 11 -8.64 8.18 -20.76
C LEU A 11 -8.43 7.20 -19.61
N PHE A 12 -8.38 7.67 -18.37
CA PHE A 12 -8.30 6.81 -17.19
C PHE A 12 -9.49 5.84 -17.13
N LEU A 13 -10.72 6.33 -17.23
CA LEU A 13 -11.92 5.46 -17.17
C LEU A 13 -11.96 4.46 -18.33
N LEU A 14 -11.57 4.88 -19.54
CA LEU A 14 -11.51 3.98 -20.69
C LEU A 14 -10.48 2.87 -20.49
N ASN A 15 -9.29 3.21 -19.98
CA ASN A 15 -8.26 2.22 -19.68
C ASN A 15 -8.65 1.30 -18.54
N PHE A 16 -9.23 1.84 -17.47
CA PHE A 16 -9.74 1.07 -16.33
C PHE A 16 -10.79 0.04 -16.77
N ARG A 17 -11.73 0.42 -17.64
CA ARG A 17 -12.76 -0.50 -18.17
C ARG A 17 -12.21 -1.63 -19.03
N ARG A 18 -10.98 -1.51 -19.55
CA ARG A 18 -10.33 -2.57 -20.34
C ARG A 18 -9.65 -3.64 -19.48
N LEU A 19 -9.48 -3.37 -18.18
CA LEU A 19 -8.90 -4.31 -17.22
C LEU A 19 -9.87 -5.47 -16.95
N SER A 20 -9.34 -6.62 -16.53
CA SER A 20 -10.15 -7.71 -16.01
C SER A 20 -10.86 -7.31 -14.71
N ALA A 21 -11.92 -8.01 -14.32
CA ALA A 21 -12.63 -7.72 -13.07
C ALA A 21 -11.72 -7.79 -11.82
N GLU A 22 -10.75 -8.70 -11.83
CA GLU A 22 -9.76 -8.83 -10.75
C GLU A 22 -8.81 -7.62 -10.72
N GLN A 23 -8.32 -7.20 -11.88
CA GLN A 23 -7.46 -6.02 -12.01
C GLN A 23 -8.19 -4.73 -11.63
N GLN A 24 -9.47 -4.61 -11.99
CA GLN A 24 -10.30 -3.47 -11.60
C GLN A 24 -10.45 -3.39 -10.08
N ARG A 25 -10.78 -4.51 -9.42
CA ARG A 25 -10.87 -4.59 -7.96
C ARG A 25 -9.55 -4.24 -7.28
N LEU A 26 -8.43 -4.72 -7.83
CA LEU A 26 -7.11 -4.39 -7.30
C LEU A 26 -6.82 -2.89 -7.42
N VAL A 27 -7.11 -2.26 -8.58
CA VAL A 27 -6.91 -0.82 -8.76
C VAL A 27 -7.83 -0.01 -7.84
N GLU A 28 -9.10 -0.38 -7.69
CA GLU A 28 -10.03 0.25 -6.73
C GLU A 28 -9.49 0.15 -5.30
N TRP A 29 -9.02 -1.04 -4.92
CA TRP A 29 -8.40 -1.27 -3.62
C TRP A 29 -7.13 -0.42 -3.43
N MET A 30 -6.28 -0.30 -4.45
CA MET A 30 -5.07 0.52 -4.41
C MET A 30 -5.41 2.01 -4.27
N ILE A 31 -6.42 2.50 -4.98
CA ILE A 31 -6.90 3.88 -4.88
C ILE A 31 -7.41 4.16 -3.46
N HIS A 32 -8.20 3.24 -2.89
CA HIS A 32 -8.69 3.37 -1.52
C HIS A 32 -7.55 3.42 -0.49
N ASN A 33 -6.47 2.68 -0.74
CA ASN A 33 -5.34 2.54 0.18
C ASN A 33 -4.12 3.40 -0.18
N ILE A 34 -4.22 4.33 -1.15
CA ILE A 34 -3.05 4.97 -1.77
C ILE A 34 -2.13 5.68 -0.78
N GLY A 35 -2.69 6.38 0.21
CA GLY A 35 -1.90 7.06 1.26
C GLY A 35 -1.22 6.10 2.24
N THR A 36 -1.77 4.90 2.41
CA THR A 36 -1.13 3.84 3.20
C THR A 36 -0.03 3.17 2.41
N LEU A 37 -0.27 2.90 1.12
CA LEU A 37 0.72 2.33 0.22
C LEU A 37 1.95 3.24 0.08
N ASP A 38 1.76 4.55 0.00
CA ASP A 38 2.85 5.54 0.00
C ASP A 38 3.75 5.41 1.24
N LYS A 39 3.15 5.30 2.44
CA LYS A 39 3.89 5.08 3.70
C LYS A 39 4.63 3.75 3.74
N LEU A 40 4.06 2.71 3.12
CA LEU A 40 4.70 1.40 3.01
C LEU A 40 5.87 1.42 2.03
N LEU A 41 5.78 2.20 0.95
CA LEU A 41 6.89 2.39 0.00
C LEU A 41 8.03 3.21 0.64
N SER A 42 7.70 4.21 1.46
CA SER A 42 8.64 4.93 2.31
C SER A 42 8.98 4.18 3.60
N ALA A 43 8.94 2.83 3.60
CA ALA A 43 9.16 2.00 4.78
C ALA A 43 10.42 2.41 5.55
N GLY A 44 11.49 2.82 4.85
CA GLY A 44 12.77 3.32 5.38
C GLY A 44 12.69 4.53 6.34
N ASP A 45 11.59 5.25 6.34
CA ASP A 45 11.33 6.37 7.28
C ASP A 45 10.21 6.07 8.28
N THR A 46 9.40 5.03 8.03
CA THR A 46 8.27 4.65 8.91
C THR A 46 8.74 3.82 10.12
N PRO A 47 8.43 4.22 11.38
CA PRO A 47 8.80 3.45 12.57
C PRO A 47 8.23 2.03 12.57
N VAL A 48 9.02 1.05 13.06
CA VAL A 48 8.61 -0.37 13.13
C VAL A 48 7.28 -0.54 13.87
N GLY A 49 7.07 0.17 14.99
CA GLY A 49 5.81 0.10 15.74
C GLY A 49 4.60 0.57 14.94
N ALA A 50 4.76 1.56 14.06
CA ALA A 50 3.69 2.04 13.19
C ALA A 50 3.35 1.02 12.09
N LEU A 51 4.37 0.36 11.52
CA LEU A 51 4.17 -0.72 10.55
C LEU A 51 3.48 -1.95 11.18
N SER A 52 3.85 -2.32 12.40
CA SER A 52 3.17 -3.39 13.15
C SER A 52 1.71 -3.06 13.44
N ALA A 53 1.43 -1.85 13.94
CA ALA A 53 0.05 -1.41 14.19
C ALA A 53 -0.79 -1.38 12.90
N LEU A 54 -0.18 -0.98 11.77
CA LEU A 54 -0.84 -1.00 10.47
C LEU A 54 -1.20 -2.42 10.02
N ARG A 55 -0.26 -3.37 10.16
CA ARG A 55 -0.49 -4.79 9.85
C ARG A 55 -1.63 -5.34 10.70
N ASP A 56 -1.56 -5.15 12.01
CA ASP A 56 -2.53 -5.73 12.95
C ASP A 56 -3.92 -5.13 12.71
N GLY A 57 -4.02 -3.82 12.51
CA GLY A 57 -5.27 -3.17 12.15
C GLY A 57 -5.83 -3.60 10.78
N ALA A 58 -4.97 -3.95 9.81
CA ALA A 58 -5.43 -4.50 8.53
C ALA A 58 -6.05 -5.90 8.69
N LEU A 59 -5.43 -6.77 9.50
CA LEU A 59 -5.97 -8.09 9.83
C LEU A 59 -7.32 -8.01 10.55
N GLU A 60 -7.47 -7.09 11.50
CA GLU A 60 -8.74 -6.87 12.20
C GLU A 60 -9.89 -6.47 11.26
N ARG A 61 -9.57 -5.79 10.15
CA ARG A 61 -10.53 -5.41 9.11
C ARG A 61 -10.73 -6.47 8.03
N GLY A 62 -9.98 -7.58 8.08
CA GLY A 62 -9.97 -8.62 7.05
C GLY A 62 -9.31 -8.19 5.74
N ASP A 63 -8.44 -7.16 5.78
CA ASP A 63 -7.65 -6.73 4.62
C ASP A 63 -6.31 -7.47 4.59
N ASP A 64 -6.37 -8.74 4.18
CA ASP A 64 -5.21 -9.63 4.14
C ASP A 64 -4.11 -9.12 3.20
N LEU A 65 -4.49 -8.44 2.11
CA LEU A 65 -3.53 -7.87 1.17
C LEU A 65 -2.73 -6.74 1.81
N LEU A 66 -3.40 -5.81 2.50
CA LEU A 66 -2.71 -4.73 3.19
C LEU A 66 -1.83 -5.26 4.33
N ALA A 67 -2.34 -6.25 5.07
CA ALA A 67 -1.60 -6.89 6.15
C ALA A 67 -0.31 -7.53 5.63
N LEU A 68 -0.38 -8.24 4.50
CA LEU A 68 0.78 -8.87 3.87
C LEU A 68 1.81 -7.84 3.42
N LEU A 69 1.38 -6.73 2.81
CA LEU A 69 2.29 -5.65 2.40
C LEU A 69 2.96 -4.96 3.59
N ALA A 70 2.22 -4.74 4.69
CA ALA A 70 2.79 -4.20 5.92
C ALA A 70 3.81 -5.17 6.56
N ALA A 71 3.53 -6.48 6.54
CA ALA A 71 4.47 -7.50 6.97
C ALA A 71 5.73 -7.54 6.09
N TYR A 72 5.60 -7.35 4.77
CA TYR A 72 6.75 -7.26 3.88
C TYR A 72 7.61 -6.01 4.17
N ALA A 73 6.99 -4.86 4.43
CA ALA A 73 7.71 -3.65 4.83
C ALA A 73 8.48 -3.85 6.16
N LEU A 74 7.88 -4.55 7.13
CA LEU A 74 8.55 -4.94 8.37
C LEU A 74 9.74 -5.86 8.12
N PHE A 75 9.59 -6.84 7.22
CA PHE A 75 10.67 -7.75 6.85
C PHE A 75 11.85 -7.00 6.21
N GLN A 76 11.57 -6.08 5.28
CA GLN A 76 12.60 -5.22 4.67
C GLN A 76 13.35 -4.40 5.71
N ARG A 77 12.63 -3.80 6.67
CA ARG A 77 13.24 -3.05 7.78
C ARG A 77 14.21 -3.87 8.63
N GLN A 78 13.96 -5.17 8.79
CA GLN A 78 14.85 -6.05 9.54
C GLN A 78 16.12 -6.37 8.76
N LEU A 79 16.04 -6.47 7.43
CA LEU A 79 17.21 -6.66 6.57
C LEU A 79 18.13 -5.43 6.54
N ASP A 80 17.54 -4.23 6.55
CA ASP A 80 18.30 -2.97 6.56
C ASP A 80 18.92 -2.63 7.92
N ARG A 81 18.58 -3.37 8.98
CA ARG A 81 19.15 -3.14 10.30
C ARG A 81 20.60 -3.63 10.31
N PRO A 82 21.59 -2.77 10.60
CA PRO A 82 22.97 -3.22 10.72
C PRO A 82 23.04 -4.30 11.81
N PRO A 83 23.86 -5.35 11.64
CA PRO A 83 24.02 -6.38 12.65
C PRO A 83 24.41 -5.70 13.96
N GLU A 84 23.69 -6.00 15.04
CA GLU A 84 24.08 -5.54 16.36
C GLU A 84 25.53 -6.00 16.57
N LYS A 85 26.44 -5.04 16.70
CA LYS A 85 27.77 -5.36 17.22
C LYS A 85 27.52 -5.91 18.60
N ASN A 86 27.65 -7.22 18.75
CA ASN A 86 27.91 -7.86 20.04
C ASN A 86 29.24 -7.27 20.56
N GLY A 87 29.19 -6.09 21.17
CA GLY A 87 30.16 -5.68 22.18
C GLY A 87 29.76 -6.39 23.47
N GLY A 88 30.65 -6.95 24.27
CA GLY A 88 32.10 -6.84 24.39
C GLY A 88 32.41 -7.39 25.78
#